data_AF-A0A9Q0E1J7-F1
#
_entry.id   AF-A0A9Q0E1J7-F1
#
_cell.length_a   1.000
_cell.length_b   1.000
_cell.length_c   1.000
_cell.angle_alpha   90.00
_cell.angle_beta   90.00
_cell.angle_gamma   90.00
#
_symmetry.space_group_name_H-M   'P 1'
#
loop_
_entity.id
_entity.type
_entity.pdbx_description
1 polymer ?
#
loop_
_entity_poly.entity_id
_entity_poly.type
_entity_poly.pdbx_seq_one_letter_code
_entity_poly.pdbx_strand_id
1 'polypeptide(L)'
;MMSEFTKEPKFISSSFDEKEGKLYFFFTEVLKEFHYIMDLQGTRLAQVCKDDVGGQRTLQKKWTSFAKSLLLCQSPKQQPFGILQDMFTLQPQEGDFSKETLFYGVFTSQWSLGSESSAVCRFKMEDIRKVFSGNYKTFDSDKDQWSTSGTKRTDQGKCGLWNSTDVVLEVVKKRFLSHASVHAAGEAPLMFSSGPNGVRYSRLVAVTTQAANQKEYTVLFLLTEKGFLHKVVLLDGGPRVIEEVQVFTEPQLVKSLLLSSSKEVVYVGWSGGVTSVPLAHCYSYQSCGQCVLAQDPFCSWDLISKTCTNNHTLNAPQDVENGNVMQKCSNSFTLPKGSHLL
;
A
#
# COMPACT_ATOMS: atom_id res chain seq x y z
N MET A 1 -5.31 -19.50 -17.32
CA MET A 1 -3.84 -19.34 -17.44
C MET A 1 -3.14 -19.34 -16.08
N MET A 2 -3.66 -18.65 -15.06
CA MET A 2 -3.05 -18.59 -13.72
C MET A 2 -3.29 -19.84 -12.84
N SER A 3 -4.38 -20.58 -13.08
CA SER A 3 -4.86 -21.69 -12.24
C SER A 3 -3.87 -22.86 -12.08
N GLU A 4 -2.97 -23.07 -13.03
CA GLU A 4 -1.92 -24.09 -12.94
C GLU A 4 -0.85 -23.72 -11.90
N PHE A 5 -0.67 -22.43 -11.63
CA PHE A 5 0.39 -21.91 -10.77
C PHE A 5 -0.08 -21.49 -9.38
N THR A 6 -1.40 -21.52 -9.13
CA THR A 6 -2.03 -21.00 -7.91
C THR A 6 -2.95 -22.01 -7.25
N LYS A 7 -3.17 -21.91 -5.95
CA LYS A 7 -4.06 -22.81 -5.19
C LYS A 7 -5.18 -22.03 -4.52
N GLU A 8 -6.36 -22.04 -5.14
CA GLU A 8 -7.56 -21.30 -4.68
C GLU A 8 -7.30 -19.80 -4.45
N PRO A 9 -6.84 -19.05 -5.47
CA PRO A 9 -6.46 -17.66 -5.30
C PRO A 9 -7.68 -16.72 -5.17
N LYS A 10 -7.59 -15.78 -4.22
CA LYS A 10 -8.41 -14.57 -4.16
C LYS A 10 -7.57 -13.39 -4.65
N PHE A 11 -7.80 -12.95 -5.89
CA PHE A 11 -7.12 -11.80 -6.48
C PHE A 11 -7.61 -10.48 -5.89
N ILE A 12 -6.68 -9.58 -5.61
CA ILE A 12 -6.96 -8.28 -4.99
C ILE A 12 -6.64 -7.14 -5.95
N SER A 13 -5.42 -7.08 -6.48
CA SER A 13 -5.03 -6.02 -7.42
C SER A 13 -3.89 -6.45 -8.33
N SER A 14 -3.62 -5.60 -9.32
CA SER A 14 -2.47 -5.72 -10.20
C SER A 14 -1.80 -4.36 -10.42
N SER A 15 -0.51 -4.36 -10.72
CA SER A 15 0.27 -3.16 -10.98
C SER A 15 1.21 -3.38 -12.15
N PHE A 16 1.30 -2.41 -13.06
CA PHE A 16 2.19 -2.46 -14.21
C PHE A 16 3.48 -1.68 -13.90
N ASP A 17 4.62 -2.34 -14.06
CA ASP A 17 5.93 -1.70 -14.04
C ASP A 17 6.41 -1.51 -15.48
N GLU A 18 6.30 -0.27 -15.95
CA GLU A 18 6.71 0.10 -17.30
C GLU A 18 8.21 -0.10 -17.53
N LYS A 19 9.03 0.07 -16.48
CA LYS A 19 10.50 -0.01 -16.59
C LYS A 19 10.96 -1.43 -16.91
N GLU A 20 10.32 -2.44 -16.34
CA GLU A 20 10.63 -3.86 -16.61
C GLU A 20 9.68 -4.51 -17.63
N GLY A 21 8.62 -3.82 -18.05
CA GLY A 21 7.57 -4.40 -18.90
C GLY A 21 6.82 -5.55 -18.21
N LYS A 22 6.69 -5.48 -16.88
CA LYS A 22 6.10 -6.56 -16.06
C LYS A 22 4.79 -6.16 -15.40
N LEU A 23 3.90 -7.13 -15.29
CA LEU A 23 2.67 -7.04 -14.51
C LEU A 23 2.87 -7.80 -13.20
N TYR A 24 2.60 -7.12 -12.10
CA TYR A 24 2.56 -7.69 -10.76
C TYR A 24 1.12 -7.97 -10.35
N PHE A 25 0.87 -9.14 -9.75
CA PHE A 25 -0.44 -9.54 -9.24
C PHE A 25 -0.36 -9.83 -7.74
N PHE A 26 -1.30 -9.26 -6.99
CA PHE A 26 -1.41 -9.43 -5.54
C PHE A 26 -2.67 -10.23 -5.22
N PHE A 27 -2.50 -11.33 -4.49
CA PHE A 27 -3.59 -12.26 -4.18
C PHE A 27 -3.31 -13.04 -2.91
N THR A 28 -4.35 -13.61 -2.30
CA THR A 28 -4.21 -14.58 -1.20
C THR A 28 -4.50 -15.98 -1.75
N GLU A 29 -3.72 -16.98 -1.38
CA GLU A 29 -3.91 -18.38 -1.77
C GLU A 29 -3.60 -19.33 -0.61
N VAL A 30 -3.93 -20.62 -0.77
CA VAL A 30 -3.53 -21.67 0.17
C VAL A 30 -2.04 -22.02 -0.02
N LEU A 31 -1.26 -21.96 1.06
CA LEU A 31 0.18 -22.18 1.06
C LEU A 31 0.54 -23.67 1.15
N LYS A 32 0.45 -24.39 0.02
CA LYS A 32 0.74 -25.84 -0.04
C LYS A 32 2.22 -26.20 0.22
N GLU A 33 3.15 -25.24 0.23
CA GLU A 33 4.53 -25.53 0.67
C GLU A 33 4.64 -25.79 2.18
N PHE A 34 3.64 -25.42 2.97
CA PHE A 34 3.59 -25.71 4.39
C PHE A 34 2.51 -26.78 4.66
N HIS A 35 2.95 -27.99 4.98
CA HIS A 35 2.05 -29.10 5.29
C HIS A 35 1.61 -29.00 6.76
N TYR A 36 0.57 -28.20 7.01
CA TYR A 36 -0.06 -28.11 8.33
C TYR A 36 -1.37 -28.91 8.37
N ILE A 37 -1.84 -29.24 9.58
CA ILE A 37 -3.14 -29.90 9.81
C ILE A 37 -4.32 -29.04 9.30
N MET A 38 -4.13 -27.72 9.22
CA MET A 38 -5.08 -26.76 8.67
C MET A 38 -4.49 -26.05 7.45
N ASP A 39 -5.32 -25.75 6.46
CA ASP A 39 -4.91 -24.96 5.29
C ASP A 39 -4.51 -23.55 5.73
N LEU A 40 -3.20 -23.26 5.65
CA LEU A 40 -2.64 -21.95 5.92
C LEU A 40 -2.80 -21.08 4.67
N GLN A 41 -3.49 -19.94 4.81
CA GLN A 41 -3.59 -18.95 3.74
C GLN A 41 -2.47 -17.91 3.87
N GLY A 42 -1.99 -17.43 2.73
CA GLY A 42 -0.97 -16.39 2.69
C GLY A 42 -1.06 -15.53 1.45
N THR A 43 -0.55 -14.31 1.59
CA THR A 43 -0.53 -13.34 0.49
C THR A 43 0.67 -13.58 -0.39
N ARG A 44 0.43 -13.55 -1.70
CA ARG A 44 1.42 -13.69 -2.74
C ARG A 44 1.51 -12.43 -3.57
N LEU A 45 2.72 -12.23 -4.05
CA LEU A 45 3.03 -11.39 -5.18
C LEU A 45 3.49 -12.28 -6.32
N ALA A 46 2.87 -12.18 -7.49
CA ALA A 46 3.38 -12.79 -8.72
C ALA A 46 3.80 -11.73 -9.72
N GLN A 47 4.70 -12.09 -10.63
CA GLN A 47 5.08 -11.29 -11.79
C GLN A 47 4.88 -12.09 -13.08
N VAL A 48 4.57 -11.40 -14.17
CA VAL A 48 4.61 -11.91 -15.56
C VAL A 48 5.08 -10.77 -16.47
N CYS A 49 5.69 -11.10 -17.59
CA CYS A 49 6.05 -10.11 -18.62
C CYS A 49 4.83 -9.82 -19.51
N LYS A 50 4.64 -8.54 -19.85
CA LYS A 50 3.50 -8.07 -20.66
C LYS A 50 3.47 -8.67 -22.06
N ASP A 51 4.64 -8.97 -22.61
CA ASP A 51 4.87 -9.49 -23.96
C ASP A 51 4.96 -11.03 -24.03
N ASP A 52 4.69 -11.73 -22.93
CA ASP A 52 4.77 -13.19 -22.88
C ASP A 52 3.60 -13.84 -23.63
N VAL A 53 3.92 -14.56 -24.70
CA VAL A 53 2.95 -15.23 -25.58
C VAL A 53 2.85 -16.74 -25.34
N GLY A 54 3.62 -17.27 -24.38
CA GLY A 54 3.75 -18.70 -24.14
C GLY A 54 4.76 -19.40 -25.05
N GLY A 55 5.09 -20.66 -24.71
CA GLY A 55 6.08 -21.44 -25.45
C GLY A 55 5.51 -22.18 -26.67
N GLN A 56 6.39 -22.67 -27.54
CA GLN A 56 6.00 -23.36 -28.78
C GLN A 56 5.44 -24.77 -28.55
N ARG A 57 6.04 -25.57 -27.65
CA ARG A 57 5.61 -26.94 -27.31
C ARG A 57 5.37 -27.08 -25.81
N THR A 58 6.41 -26.87 -25.01
CA THR A 58 6.23 -26.70 -23.56
C THR A 58 5.60 -25.33 -23.27
N LEU A 59 4.66 -25.28 -22.32
CA LEU A 59 3.93 -24.05 -21.93
C LEU A 59 3.17 -23.37 -23.10
N GLN A 60 2.61 -24.16 -24.04
CA GLN A 60 1.69 -23.63 -25.05
C GLN A 60 0.52 -22.88 -24.42
N LYS A 61 0.35 -21.60 -24.81
CA LYS A 61 -0.69 -20.70 -24.28
C LYS A 61 -0.65 -20.54 -22.75
N LYS A 62 0.53 -20.71 -22.15
CA LYS A 62 0.79 -20.59 -20.71
C LYS A 62 1.99 -19.69 -20.50
N TRP A 63 2.01 -18.96 -19.38
CA TRP A 63 3.10 -18.03 -19.06
C TRP A 63 4.46 -18.74 -18.99
N THR A 64 5.45 -18.19 -19.68
CA THR A 64 6.88 -18.56 -19.59
C THR A 64 7.66 -17.67 -18.63
N SER A 65 7.04 -16.59 -18.15
CA SER A 65 7.63 -15.60 -17.25
C SER A 65 6.97 -15.56 -15.87
N PHE A 66 6.05 -16.48 -15.57
CA PHE A 66 5.37 -16.49 -14.28
C PHE A 66 6.33 -16.87 -13.15
N ALA A 67 6.39 -16.00 -12.14
CA ALA A 67 7.09 -16.26 -10.89
C ALA A 67 6.28 -15.67 -9.73
N LYS A 68 6.29 -16.31 -8.56
CA LYS A 68 5.61 -15.80 -7.36
C LYS A 68 6.46 -15.91 -6.09
N SER A 69 6.17 -15.04 -5.14
CA SER A 69 6.80 -14.97 -3.82
C SER A 69 5.76 -14.75 -2.73
N LEU A 70 6.09 -15.15 -1.50
CA LEU A 70 5.30 -14.81 -0.31
C LEU A 70 5.50 -13.33 0.03
N LEU A 71 4.41 -12.63 0.33
CA LEU A 71 4.41 -11.23 0.76
C LEU A 71 4.05 -11.18 2.24
N LEU A 72 4.98 -10.74 3.09
CA LEU A 72 4.89 -10.88 4.55
C LEU A 72 4.62 -9.53 5.22
N CYS A 73 3.43 -9.42 5.82
CA CYS A 73 3.06 -8.35 6.74
C CYS A 73 3.00 -8.91 8.17
N GLN A 74 4.15 -8.93 8.86
CA GLN A 74 4.25 -9.50 10.19
C GLN A 74 5.37 -8.82 11.00
N SER A 75 5.33 -8.99 12.32
CA SER A 75 6.41 -8.64 13.24
C SER A 75 6.74 -9.88 14.08
N PRO A 76 8.02 -10.11 14.49
CA PRO A 76 8.40 -11.29 15.26
C PRO A 76 7.60 -11.52 16.55
N LYS A 77 7.04 -10.44 17.13
CA LYS A 77 6.31 -10.46 18.40
C LYS A 77 4.79 -10.62 18.24
N GLN A 78 4.28 -10.70 17.00
CA GLN A 78 2.84 -10.65 16.72
C GLN A 78 2.39 -11.77 15.79
N GLN A 79 1.10 -12.10 15.86
CA GLN A 79 0.52 -13.07 14.94
C GLN A 79 0.53 -12.52 13.50
N PRO A 80 0.84 -13.34 12.48
CA PRO A 80 1.01 -12.81 11.14
C PRO A 80 -0.31 -12.41 10.48
N PHE A 81 -0.27 -11.29 9.76
CA PHE A 81 -1.39 -10.81 8.95
C PHE A 81 -1.25 -11.36 7.52
N GLY A 82 -1.72 -12.60 7.34
CA GLY A 82 -1.54 -13.35 6.10
C GLY A 82 -2.54 -13.07 4.98
N ILE A 83 -3.68 -12.44 5.28
CA ILE A 83 -4.80 -12.26 4.34
C ILE A 83 -4.84 -10.83 3.81
N LEU A 84 -4.70 -10.64 2.51
CA LEU A 84 -4.75 -9.34 1.87
C LEU A 84 -6.21 -8.92 1.62
N GLN A 85 -6.55 -7.70 2.02
CA GLN A 85 -7.87 -7.09 1.75
C GLN A 85 -7.81 -6.09 0.60
N ASP A 86 -6.78 -5.26 0.57
CA ASP A 86 -6.57 -4.27 -0.49
C ASP A 86 -5.09 -3.95 -0.67
N MET A 87 -4.71 -3.50 -1.86
CA MET A 87 -3.34 -3.16 -2.22
C MET A 87 -3.31 -1.99 -3.19
N PHE A 88 -2.75 -0.86 -2.74
CA PHE A 88 -2.58 0.36 -3.52
C PHE A 88 -1.13 0.50 -3.99
N THR A 89 -0.95 0.90 -5.26
CA THR A 89 0.36 1.26 -5.80
C THR A 89 0.50 2.77 -5.79
N LEU A 90 1.48 3.28 -5.04
CA LEU A 90 1.91 4.66 -5.08
C LEU A 90 3.09 4.78 -6.04
N GLN A 91 2.83 5.31 -7.23
CA GLN A 91 3.87 5.61 -8.21
C GLN A 91 4.57 6.94 -7.86
N PRO A 92 5.88 7.08 -8.17
CA PRO A 92 6.55 8.38 -8.16
C PRO A 92 5.80 9.40 -9.01
N GLN A 93 5.96 10.68 -8.70
CA GLN A 93 5.50 11.73 -9.61
C GLN A 93 6.19 11.61 -10.96
N GLU A 94 5.47 11.94 -12.03
CA GLU A 94 5.99 11.87 -13.39
C GLU A 94 7.28 12.68 -13.53
N GLY A 95 8.35 12.04 -13.98
CA GLY A 95 9.70 12.64 -14.08
C GLY A 95 10.57 12.59 -12.82
N ASP A 96 10.03 12.17 -11.66
CA ASP A 96 10.83 11.95 -10.45
C ASP A 96 11.38 10.51 -10.41
N PHE A 97 12.51 10.31 -11.10
CA PHE A 97 13.20 9.02 -11.15
C PHE A 97 13.96 8.69 -9.86
N SER A 98 14.06 9.63 -8.91
CA SER A 98 14.78 9.43 -7.65
C SER A 98 14.00 8.59 -6.64
N LYS A 99 12.66 8.58 -6.77
CA LYS A 99 11.77 7.79 -5.93
C LYS A 99 11.43 6.47 -6.58
N GLU A 100 11.26 5.44 -5.76
CA GLU A 100 10.75 4.14 -6.21
C GLU A 100 9.24 4.03 -6.07
N THR A 101 8.66 3.08 -6.78
CA THR A 101 7.26 2.67 -6.59
C THR A 101 7.09 1.99 -5.24
N LEU A 102 6.08 2.43 -4.48
CA LEU A 102 5.73 1.89 -3.18
C LEU A 102 4.36 1.18 -3.25
N PHE A 103 4.23 0.11 -2.50
CA PHE A 103 2.99 -0.66 -2.40
C PHE A 103 2.48 -0.62 -0.97
N TYR A 104 1.25 -0.18 -0.77
CA TYR A 104 0.60 -0.14 0.53
C TYR A 104 -0.50 -1.20 0.55
N GLY A 105 -0.47 -2.10 1.52
CA GLY A 105 -1.45 -3.18 1.64
C GLY A 105 -2.12 -3.18 3.00
N VAL A 106 -3.42 -3.45 3.02
CA VAL A 106 -4.19 -3.75 4.24
C VAL A 106 -4.32 -5.27 4.35
N PHE A 107 -3.94 -5.78 5.51
CA PHE A 107 -3.90 -7.20 5.82
C PHE A 107 -4.73 -7.50 7.06
N THR A 108 -5.25 -8.73 7.14
CA THR A 108 -5.93 -9.26 8.31
C THR A 108 -5.35 -10.61 8.68
N SER A 109 -5.52 -11.02 9.94
CA SER A 109 -5.11 -12.34 10.40
C SER A 109 -6.15 -13.40 9.99
N GLN A 110 -5.71 -14.60 9.64
CA GLN A 110 -6.62 -15.74 9.41
C GLN A 110 -7.17 -16.32 10.72
N TRP A 111 -6.48 -16.08 11.83
CA TRP A 111 -6.83 -16.62 13.15
C TRP A 111 -7.69 -15.65 13.96
N SER A 112 -8.09 -14.51 13.38
CA SER A 112 -8.91 -13.52 14.07
C SER A 112 -10.40 -13.86 14.00
N LEU A 113 -10.80 -15.06 14.44
CA LEU A 113 -12.21 -15.40 14.62
C LEU A 113 -12.79 -14.45 15.69
N GLY A 114 -13.55 -13.45 15.26
CA GLY A 114 -14.23 -12.48 16.13
C GLY A 114 -13.36 -11.33 16.66
N SER A 115 -12.10 -11.19 16.25
CA SER A 115 -11.26 -10.03 16.60
C SER A 115 -11.09 -9.10 15.40
N GLU A 116 -11.35 -7.81 15.61
CA GLU A 116 -11.23 -6.75 14.60
C GLU A 116 -9.75 -6.40 14.37
N SER A 117 -8.98 -7.36 13.86
CA SER A 117 -7.55 -7.17 13.64
C SER A 117 -7.23 -6.81 12.20
N SER A 118 -6.39 -5.79 12.01
CA SER A 118 -5.81 -5.47 10.71
C SER A 118 -4.43 -4.84 10.86
N ALA A 119 -3.66 -4.89 9.79
CA ALA A 119 -2.35 -4.27 9.69
C ALA A 119 -2.20 -3.58 8.34
N VAL A 120 -1.46 -2.47 8.32
CA VAL A 120 -1.06 -1.77 7.10
C VAL A 120 0.43 -1.93 6.94
N CYS A 121 0.85 -2.49 5.81
CA CYS A 121 2.26 -2.68 5.46
C CYS A 121 2.61 -1.89 4.21
N ARG A 122 3.86 -1.45 4.13
CA ARG A 122 4.47 -0.85 2.94
C ARG A 122 5.51 -1.79 2.37
N PHE A 123 5.57 -1.95 1.06
CA PHE A 123 6.57 -2.74 0.35
C PHE A 123 7.25 -1.89 -0.72
N LYS A 124 8.52 -2.17 -0.96
CA LYS A 124 9.37 -1.45 -1.90
C LYS A 124 9.54 -2.27 -3.18
N MET A 125 9.52 -1.59 -4.33
CA MET A 125 9.80 -2.25 -5.60
C MET A 125 11.23 -2.83 -5.63
N GLU A 126 12.19 -2.16 -5.00
CA GLU A 126 13.57 -2.65 -4.85
C GLU A 126 13.62 -4.02 -4.15
N ASP A 127 12.91 -4.18 -3.03
CA ASP A 127 12.87 -5.43 -2.26
C ASP A 127 12.20 -6.55 -3.07
N ILE A 128 11.13 -6.22 -3.81
CA ILE A 128 10.44 -7.13 -4.72
C ILE A 128 11.39 -7.66 -5.80
N ARG A 129 12.11 -6.75 -6.49
CA ARG A 129 13.08 -7.10 -7.53
C ARG A 129 14.20 -7.96 -6.98
N LYS A 130 14.73 -7.60 -5.80
CA LYS A 130 15.76 -8.36 -5.11
C LYS A 130 15.33 -9.81 -4.87
N VAL A 131 14.11 -10.03 -4.38
CA VAL A 131 13.58 -11.39 -4.15
C VAL A 131 13.42 -12.18 -5.45
N PHE A 132 12.86 -11.57 -6.51
CA PHE A 132 12.69 -12.25 -7.80
C PHE A 132 14.01 -12.51 -8.54
N SER A 133 15.08 -11.78 -8.23
CA SER A 133 16.45 -12.06 -8.72
C SER A 133 17.16 -13.21 -8.00
N GLY A 134 16.54 -13.74 -6.94
CA GLY A 134 17.12 -14.73 -6.04
C GLY A 134 16.91 -16.19 -6.45
N ASN A 135 16.88 -17.06 -5.45
CA ASN A 135 16.75 -18.51 -5.62
C ASN A 135 15.28 -18.93 -5.72
N TYR A 136 15.03 -20.02 -6.45
CA TYR A 136 13.69 -20.59 -6.61
C TYR A 136 13.65 -22.03 -6.11
N LYS A 137 12.51 -22.40 -5.52
CA LYS A 137 12.17 -23.77 -5.12
C LYS A 137 11.73 -24.58 -6.35
N THR A 138 11.92 -25.89 -6.30
CA THR A 138 11.49 -26.82 -7.35
C THR A 138 10.29 -27.60 -6.87
N PHE A 139 9.25 -27.68 -7.70
CA PHE A 139 8.10 -28.53 -7.48
C PHE A 139 8.39 -29.95 -7.99
N ASP A 140 8.30 -30.91 -7.09
CA ASP A 140 8.38 -32.34 -7.37
C ASP A 140 6.95 -32.86 -7.58
N SER A 141 6.61 -33.18 -8.84
CA SER A 141 5.27 -33.66 -9.23
C SER A 141 4.93 -35.02 -8.65
N ASP A 142 5.94 -35.85 -8.37
CA ASP A 142 5.73 -37.23 -7.94
C ASP A 142 5.42 -37.28 -6.44
N LYS A 143 5.96 -36.31 -5.69
CA LYS A 143 5.74 -36.17 -4.25
C LYS A 143 4.70 -35.11 -3.89
N ASP A 144 4.20 -34.35 -4.88
CA ASP A 144 3.35 -33.17 -4.69
C ASP A 144 3.94 -32.17 -3.67
N GLN A 145 5.27 -31.98 -3.72
CA GLN A 145 6.00 -31.22 -2.71
C GLN A 145 7.02 -30.24 -3.30
N TRP A 146 7.21 -29.13 -2.61
CA TRP A 146 8.26 -28.16 -2.91
C TRP A 146 9.58 -28.55 -2.26
N SER A 147 10.69 -28.31 -2.97
CA SER A 147 12.02 -28.48 -2.40
C SER A 147 12.25 -27.52 -1.22
N THR A 148 12.97 -28.01 -0.21
CA THR A 148 13.34 -27.22 0.97
C THR A 148 14.36 -26.13 0.62
N SER A 149 15.35 -26.47 -0.20
CA SER A 149 16.38 -25.55 -0.68
C SER A 149 16.00 -24.90 -2.01
N GLY A 150 16.42 -23.64 -2.19
CA GLY A 150 16.34 -22.93 -3.46
C GLY A 150 17.66 -22.97 -4.23
N THR A 151 17.58 -22.95 -5.56
CA THR A 151 18.77 -22.84 -6.43
C THR A 151 18.70 -21.57 -7.27
N LYS A 152 19.84 -20.90 -7.46
CA LYS A 152 19.92 -19.71 -8.32
C LYS A 152 19.82 -20.15 -9.78
N ARG A 153 18.93 -19.50 -10.54
CA ARG A 153 18.84 -19.70 -11.98
C ARG A 153 18.36 -18.43 -12.66
N THR A 154 19.00 -18.08 -13.77
CA THR A 154 18.81 -16.81 -14.49
C THR A 154 17.52 -16.73 -15.30
N ASP A 155 16.84 -17.86 -15.48
CA ASP A 155 15.72 -17.96 -16.41
C ASP A 155 14.38 -17.60 -15.73
N GLN A 156 14.27 -17.67 -14.40
CA GLN A 156 12.98 -17.51 -13.74
C GLN A 156 12.47 -16.07 -13.76
N GLY A 157 11.23 -15.90 -14.20
CA GLY A 157 10.59 -14.59 -14.29
C GLY A 157 11.18 -13.66 -15.33
N LYS A 158 12.00 -14.19 -16.26
CA LYS A 158 12.66 -13.41 -17.31
C LYS A 158 11.74 -13.23 -18.51
N CYS A 159 11.73 -12.03 -19.08
CA CYS A 159 10.99 -11.73 -20.30
C CYS A 159 11.68 -12.32 -21.55
N GLY A 160 10.91 -12.57 -22.60
CA GLY A 160 11.42 -13.14 -23.86
C GLY A 160 11.66 -14.65 -23.86
N LEU A 161 11.20 -15.39 -22.84
CA LEU A 161 11.37 -16.85 -22.78
C LEU A 161 10.46 -17.64 -23.72
N TRP A 162 9.48 -17.01 -24.36
CA TRP A 162 8.57 -17.63 -25.32
C TRP A 162 9.27 -18.32 -26.50
N ASN A 163 10.49 -17.88 -26.86
CA ASN A 163 11.33 -18.50 -27.90
C ASN A 163 12.45 -19.41 -27.35
N SER A 164 12.39 -19.77 -26.07
CA SER A 164 13.39 -20.62 -25.42
C SER A 164 13.19 -22.10 -25.74
N THR A 165 14.19 -22.93 -25.44
CA THR A 165 14.11 -24.38 -25.68
C THR A 165 13.17 -25.06 -24.70
N ASP A 166 12.55 -26.18 -25.11
CA ASP A 166 11.67 -26.97 -24.24
C ASP A 166 12.38 -27.41 -22.94
N VAL A 167 13.69 -27.68 -22.99
CA VAL A 167 14.51 -28.02 -21.81
C VAL A 167 14.51 -26.89 -20.78
N VAL A 168 14.58 -25.64 -21.23
CA VAL A 168 14.51 -24.47 -20.35
C VAL A 168 13.09 -24.30 -19.82
N LEU A 169 12.09 -24.40 -20.69
CA LEU A 169 10.69 -24.21 -20.31
C LEU A 169 10.15 -25.28 -19.36
N GLU A 170 10.63 -26.53 -19.44
CA GLU A 170 10.30 -27.57 -18.46
C GLU A 170 10.84 -27.25 -17.06
N VAL A 171 11.98 -26.56 -16.98
CA VAL A 171 12.51 -26.08 -15.70
C VAL A 171 11.67 -24.91 -15.20
N VAL A 172 11.36 -23.94 -16.05
CA VAL A 172 10.51 -22.77 -15.72
C VAL A 172 9.19 -23.24 -15.12
N LYS A 173 8.54 -24.18 -15.81
CA LYS A 173 7.28 -24.80 -15.37
C LYS A 173 7.33 -25.37 -13.95
N LYS A 174 8.48 -25.89 -13.51
CA LYS A 174 8.64 -26.53 -12.19
C LYS A 174 9.21 -25.59 -11.11
N ARG A 175 9.69 -24.39 -11.45
CA ARG A 175 10.50 -23.55 -10.54
C ARG A 175 10.05 -22.09 -10.51
N PHE A 176 8.77 -21.87 -10.27
CA PHE A 176 8.18 -20.53 -10.24
C PHE A 176 7.99 -19.93 -8.84
N LEU A 177 8.28 -20.67 -7.76
CA LEU A 177 8.16 -20.18 -6.38
C LEU A 177 9.51 -19.71 -5.85
N SER A 178 9.63 -18.44 -5.46
CA SER A 178 10.86 -17.93 -4.84
C SER A 178 11.13 -18.62 -3.50
N HIS A 179 12.41 -18.76 -3.16
CA HIS A 179 12.82 -19.29 -1.87
C HIS A 179 12.71 -18.23 -0.76
N ALA A 180 13.14 -17.00 -1.05
CA ALA A 180 12.96 -15.86 -0.15
C ALA A 180 11.53 -15.31 -0.23
N SER A 181 11.13 -14.58 0.81
CA SER A 181 9.87 -13.84 0.88
C SER A 181 10.14 -12.34 0.74
N VAL A 182 9.14 -11.58 0.30
CA VAL A 182 9.17 -10.12 0.31
C VAL A 182 8.63 -9.64 1.66
N HIS A 183 9.46 -8.94 2.42
CA HIS A 183 9.12 -8.41 3.74
C HIS A 183 8.64 -6.96 3.64
N ALA A 184 7.77 -6.55 4.57
CA ALA A 184 7.38 -5.16 4.69
C ALA A 184 8.61 -4.28 4.99
N ALA A 185 8.63 -3.07 4.42
CA ALA A 185 9.68 -2.09 4.63
C ALA A 185 9.80 -1.74 6.12
N GLY A 186 10.98 -2.01 6.70
CA GLY A 186 11.21 -1.90 8.14
C GLY A 186 10.95 -3.18 8.93
N GLU A 187 10.69 -4.30 8.26
CA GLU A 187 10.47 -5.64 8.86
C GLU A 187 9.30 -5.69 9.86
N ALA A 188 8.34 -4.77 9.70
CA ALA A 188 7.16 -4.65 10.56
C ALA A 188 6.01 -3.91 9.84
N PRO A 189 4.75 -4.08 10.30
CA PRO A 189 3.66 -3.22 9.88
C PRO A 189 3.91 -1.75 10.22
N LEU A 190 3.48 -0.84 9.34
CA LEU A 190 3.45 0.59 9.63
C LEU A 190 2.54 0.87 10.83
N MET A 191 1.35 0.27 10.79
CA MET A 191 0.36 0.31 11.86
C MET A 191 -0.37 -1.02 11.92
N PHE A 192 -0.84 -1.39 13.09
CA PHE A 192 -1.72 -2.52 13.30
C PHE A 192 -2.74 -2.18 14.37
N SER A 193 -3.88 -2.84 14.31
CA SER A 193 -4.92 -2.77 15.31
C SER A 193 -5.33 -4.19 15.66
N SER A 194 -5.50 -4.46 16.95
CA SER A 194 -5.85 -5.79 17.47
C SER A 194 -6.56 -5.66 18.82
N GLY A 195 -7.23 -6.74 19.24
CA GLY A 195 -7.96 -6.80 20.50
C GLY A 195 -9.45 -6.42 20.39
N PRO A 196 -10.13 -6.21 21.54
CA PRO A 196 -11.58 -6.00 21.59
C PRO A 196 -12.06 -4.72 20.91
N ASN A 197 -11.22 -3.68 20.90
CA ASN A 197 -11.48 -2.39 20.26
C ASN A 197 -10.64 -2.24 18.98
N GLY A 198 -10.30 -3.37 18.35
CA GLY A 198 -9.53 -3.37 17.12
C GLY A 198 -10.27 -2.66 15.99
N VAL A 199 -9.53 -2.26 14.96
CA VAL A 199 -10.09 -1.66 13.76
C VAL A 199 -9.76 -2.57 12.60
N ARG A 200 -10.79 -2.92 11.82
CA ARG A 200 -10.64 -3.71 10.61
C ARG A 200 -10.75 -2.81 9.39
N TYR A 201 -9.61 -2.57 8.73
CA TYR A 201 -9.58 -1.85 7.47
C TYR A 201 -9.94 -2.76 6.29
N SER A 202 -10.63 -2.21 5.30
CA SER A 202 -11.10 -2.91 4.11
C SER A 202 -10.52 -2.36 2.82
N ARG A 203 -10.28 -1.05 2.74
CA ARG A 203 -9.77 -0.35 1.55
C ARG A 203 -8.72 0.67 1.92
N LEU A 204 -7.82 0.95 0.99
CA LEU A 204 -6.83 2.00 1.18
C LEU A 204 -6.50 2.75 -0.12
N VAL A 205 -6.19 4.02 0.01
CA VAL A 205 -5.50 4.82 -1.02
C VAL A 205 -4.42 5.67 -0.36
N ALA A 206 -3.38 6.01 -1.11
CA ALA A 206 -2.28 6.83 -0.62
C ALA A 206 -2.02 7.99 -1.57
N VAL A 207 -1.52 9.10 -1.04
CA VAL A 207 -1.09 10.27 -1.80
C VAL A 207 0.12 10.91 -1.14
N THR A 208 1.03 11.44 -1.95
CA THR A 208 2.11 12.32 -1.49
C THR A 208 1.69 13.76 -1.66
N THR A 209 1.86 14.56 -0.60
CA THR A 209 1.59 16.00 -0.64
C THR A 209 2.77 16.76 -0.03
N GLN A 210 2.94 18.01 -0.46
CA GLN A 210 4.00 18.88 0.04
C GLN A 210 3.41 19.87 1.05
N ALA A 211 3.95 19.87 2.26
CA ALA A 211 3.57 20.82 3.31
C ALA A 211 4.15 22.23 3.04
N ALA A 212 3.70 23.24 3.79
CA ALA A 212 4.12 24.63 3.65
C ALA A 212 5.63 24.87 3.87
N ASN A 213 6.33 23.93 4.54
CA ASN A 213 7.78 23.92 4.72
C ASN A 213 8.54 23.20 3.59
N GLN A 214 7.87 22.85 2.49
CA GLN A 214 8.37 22.08 1.36
C GLN A 214 8.71 20.61 1.64
N LYS A 215 8.52 20.10 2.87
CA LYS A 215 8.69 18.67 3.18
C LYS A 215 7.52 17.88 2.60
N GLU A 216 7.82 16.77 1.94
CA GLU A 216 6.81 15.84 1.43
C GLU A 216 6.37 14.87 2.51
N TYR A 217 5.06 14.62 2.53
CA TYR A 217 4.42 13.66 3.42
C TYR A 217 3.58 12.68 2.60
N THR A 218 3.62 11.41 2.99
CA THR A 218 2.65 10.42 2.50
C THR A 218 1.45 10.40 3.45
N VAL A 219 0.26 10.52 2.89
CA VAL A 219 -1.01 10.42 3.60
C VAL A 219 -1.77 9.20 3.08
N LEU A 220 -2.22 8.35 4.01
CA LEU A 220 -3.08 7.21 3.74
C LEU A 220 -4.51 7.56 4.11
N PHE A 221 -5.46 7.15 3.26
CA PHE A 221 -6.88 7.15 3.57
C PHE A 221 -7.32 5.70 3.70
N LEU A 222 -7.67 5.29 4.92
CA LEU A 222 -7.98 3.90 5.28
C LEU A 222 -9.45 3.80 5.64
N LEU A 223 -10.20 3.01 4.87
CA LEU A 223 -11.62 2.80 5.14
C LEU A 223 -11.80 1.57 6.05
N THR A 224 -12.50 1.75 7.16
CA THR A 224 -12.87 0.67 8.08
C THR A 224 -14.11 -0.07 7.59
N GLU A 225 -14.26 -1.34 7.97
CA GLU A 225 -15.50 -2.09 7.72
C GLU A 225 -16.72 -1.49 8.42
N LYS A 226 -16.52 -0.62 9.41
CA LYS A 226 -17.59 0.12 10.12
C LYS A 226 -18.03 1.40 9.40
N GLY A 227 -17.43 1.73 8.26
CA GLY A 227 -17.82 2.90 7.46
C GLY A 227 -17.12 4.21 7.84
N PHE A 228 -16.01 4.14 8.58
CA PHE A 228 -15.17 5.31 8.90
C PHE A 228 -13.97 5.38 7.97
N LEU A 229 -13.63 6.58 7.51
CA LEU A 229 -12.41 6.85 6.76
C LEU A 229 -11.40 7.52 7.69
N HIS A 230 -10.30 6.84 7.97
CA HIS A 230 -9.19 7.39 8.74
C HIS A 230 -8.18 8.03 7.80
N LYS A 231 -7.84 9.30 8.05
CA LYS A 231 -6.74 9.99 7.41
C LYS A 231 -5.49 9.85 8.26
N VAL A 232 -4.45 9.25 7.70
CA VAL A 232 -3.23 8.90 8.43
C VAL A 232 -2.02 9.52 7.76
N VAL A 233 -1.31 10.38 8.46
CA VAL A 233 -0.03 10.93 7.99
C VAL A 233 1.12 10.02 8.42
N LEU A 234 2.05 9.74 7.51
CA LEU A 234 3.26 8.97 7.81
C LEU A 234 4.38 9.94 8.20
N LEU A 235 4.80 9.89 9.47
CA LEU A 235 5.88 10.68 10.03
C LEU A 235 7.11 9.82 10.32
N ASP A 236 8.25 10.45 10.55
CA ASP A 236 9.48 9.76 10.95
C ASP A 236 9.31 9.05 12.31
N GLY A 237 8.49 9.62 13.21
CA GLY A 237 8.12 9.03 14.49
C GLY A 237 7.02 7.94 14.41
N GLY A 238 6.53 7.61 13.22
CA GLY A 238 5.46 6.63 12.99
C GLY A 238 4.17 7.25 12.44
N PRO A 239 3.21 6.41 12.01
CA PRO A 239 1.94 6.89 11.48
C PRO A 239 1.07 7.53 12.55
N ARG A 240 0.33 8.57 12.18
CA ARG A 240 -0.63 9.26 13.05
C ARG A 240 -1.96 9.41 12.34
N VAL A 241 -3.04 8.96 12.98
CA VAL A 241 -4.42 9.28 12.55
C VAL A 241 -4.68 10.73 12.91
N ILE A 242 -4.97 11.57 11.92
CA ILE A 242 -5.22 13.01 12.11
C ILE A 242 -6.70 13.39 11.94
N GLU A 243 -7.48 12.54 11.29
CA GLU A 243 -8.91 12.75 11.07
C GLU A 243 -9.63 11.40 10.92
N GLU A 244 -10.86 11.34 11.44
CA GLU A 244 -11.80 10.25 11.26
C GLU A 244 -13.11 10.83 10.72
N VAL A 245 -13.54 10.35 9.56
CA VAL A 245 -14.79 10.80 8.91
C VAL A 245 -15.74 9.61 8.81
N GLN A 246 -16.95 9.74 9.36
CA GLN A 246 -18.00 8.76 9.16
C GLN A 246 -18.59 8.90 7.75
N VAL A 247 -18.26 7.95 6.87
CA VAL A 247 -18.77 7.91 5.48
C VAL A 247 -20.14 7.26 5.44
N PHE A 248 -20.34 6.22 6.25
CA PHE A 248 -21.61 5.49 6.35
C PHE A 248 -22.05 5.36 7.80
N THR A 249 -23.34 5.61 8.05
CA THR A 249 -23.97 5.34 9.36
C THR A 249 -24.13 3.85 9.60
N GLU A 250 -24.41 3.09 8.54
CA GLU A 250 -24.51 1.64 8.55
C GLU A 250 -23.39 1.01 7.71
N PRO A 251 -22.69 -0.03 8.19
CA PRO A 251 -21.64 -0.71 7.46
C PRO A 251 -22.03 -1.09 6.03
N GLN A 252 -21.25 -0.63 5.04
CA GLN A 252 -21.43 -0.96 3.63
C GLN A 252 -20.24 -1.80 3.12
N LEU A 253 -20.53 -2.80 2.28
CA LEU A 253 -19.48 -3.50 1.55
C LEU A 253 -18.93 -2.61 0.42
N VAL A 254 -17.85 -1.90 0.71
CA VAL A 254 -17.21 -1.01 -0.26
C VAL A 254 -16.43 -1.80 -1.31
N LYS A 255 -16.72 -1.48 -2.57
CA LYS A 255 -16.16 -2.13 -3.76
C LYS A 255 -14.92 -1.43 -4.30
N SER A 256 -14.82 -0.12 -4.13
CA SER A 256 -13.71 0.67 -4.62
C SER A 256 -13.48 1.92 -3.79
N LEU A 257 -12.21 2.26 -3.58
CA LEU A 257 -11.77 3.52 -3.01
C LEU A 257 -10.80 4.14 -4.04
N LEU A 258 -11.09 5.35 -4.53
CA LEU A 258 -10.31 5.99 -5.59
C LEU A 258 -9.97 7.42 -5.20
N LEU A 259 -8.70 7.79 -5.30
CA LEU A 259 -8.24 9.14 -5.00
C LEU A 259 -8.14 9.97 -6.29
N SER A 260 -8.63 11.20 -6.23
CA SER A 260 -8.47 12.19 -7.30
C SER A 260 -7.74 13.41 -6.74
N SER A 261 -6.44 13.51 -7.01
CA SER A 261 -5.64 14.67 -6.58
C SER A 261 -6.11 15.96 -7.22
N SER A 262 -6.54 15.93 -8.49
CA SER A 262 -7.01 17.12 -9.20
C SER A 262 -8.35 17.67 -8.70
N LYS A 263 -9.20 16.81 -8.13
CA LYS A 263 -10.47 17.21 -7.52
C LYS A 263 -10.39 17.27 -5.99
N GLU A 264 -9.24 16.96 -5.42
CA GLU A 264 -9.00 16.91 -3.98
C GLU A 264 -10.05 16.10 -3.20
N VAL A 265 -10.41 14.92 -3.72
CA VAL A 265 -11.39 14.02 -3.08
C VAL A 265 -10.97 12.56 -3.14
N VAL A 266 -11.46 11.78 -2.18
CA VAL A 266 -11.52 10.32 -2.23
C VAL A 266 -12.94 9.89 -2.56
N TYR A 267 -13.12 9.20 -3.68
CA TYR A 267 -14.37 8.56 -4.06
C TYR A 267 -14.52 7.19 -3.40
N VAL A 268 -15.69 6.95 -2.82
CA VAL A 268 -16.06 5.70 -2.14
C VAL A 268 -17.24 5.08 -2.90
N GLY A 269 -17.00 3.93 -3.52
CA GLY A 269 -18.00 3.21 -4.32
C GLY A 269 -18.50 1.94 -3.65
N TRP A 270 -19.82 1.79 -3.54
CA TRP A 270 -20.48 0.58 -3.01
C TRP A 270 -21.63 0.15 -3.93
N SER A 271 -22.38 -0.90 -3.55
CA SER A 271 -23.51 -1.39 -4.37
C SER A 271 -24.63 -0.38 -4.58
N GLY A 272 -24.79 0.60 -3.68
CA GLY A 272 -25.86 1.60 -3.75
C GLY A 272 -25.47 2.90 -4.45
N GLY A 273 -24.20 3.13 -4.76
CA GLY A 273 -23.76 4.37 -5.41
C GLY A 273 -22.30 4.73 -5.17
N VAL A 274 -22.01 6.02 -5.36
CA VAL A 274 -20.69 6.62 -5.14
C VAL A 274 -20.87 7.88 -4.31
N THR A 275 -20.01 8.06 -3.32
CA THR A 275 -19.88 9.29 -2.54
C THR A 275 -18.44 9.78 -2.60
N SER A 276 -18.18 11.01 -2.16
CA SER A 276 -16.84 11.60 -2.13
C SER A 276 -16.57 12.25 -0.78
N VAL A 277 -15.36 12.08 -0.27
CA VAL A 277 -14.85 12.75 0.93
C VAL A 277 -13.71 13.67 0.50
N PRO A 278 -13.73 14.97 0.85
CA PRO A 278 -12.61 15.88 0.61
C PRO A 278 -11.31 15.34 1.21
N LEU A 279 -10.17 15.63 0.58
CA LEU A 279 -8.87 15.25 1.15
C LEU A 279 -8.59 15.95 2.48
N ALA A 280 -9.15 17.14 2.71
CA ALA A 280 -9.01 17.90 3.95
C ALA A 280 -10.20 18.85 4.18
N HIS A 281 -10.51 19.12 5.46
CA HIS A 281 -11.55 20.06 5.86
C HIS A 281 -10.95 21.33 6.49
N CYS A 282 -9.94 21.94 5.84
CA CYS A 282 -9.16 23.03 6.42
C CYS A 282 -10.00 24.20 6.94
N TYR A 283 -11.05 24.59 6.21
CA TYR A 283 -11.95 25.68 6.59
C TYR A 283 -12.77 25.43 7.86
N SER A 284 -12.81 24.19 8.37
CA SER A 284 -13.43 23.88 9.66
C SER A 284 -12.63 24.45 10.84
N TYR A 285 -11.32 24.65 10.67
CA TYR A 285 -10.43 25.19 11.70
C TYR A 285 -10.49 26.72 11.72
N GLN A 286 -11.11 27.28 12.76
CA GLN A 286 -11.46 28.70 12.87
C GLN A 286 -10.33 29.58 13.46
N SER A 287 -9.20 28.99 13.84
CA SER A 287 -8.05 29.74 14.38
C SER A 287 -6.72 29.13 13.95
N CYS A 288 -5.66 29.94 13.96
CA CYS A 288 -4.30 29.48 13.69
C CYS A 288 -3.93 28.27 14.57
N GLY A 289 -4.29 28.33 15.86
CA GLY A 289 -4.04 27.23 16.79
C GLY A 289 -4.73 25.94 16.38
N GLN A 290 -6.01 25.98 16.02
CA GLN A 290 -6.75 24.81 15.53
C GLN A 290 -6.15 24.26 14.22
N CYS A 291 -5.80 25.14 13.28
CA CYS A 291 -5.21 24.76 12.00
C CYS A 291 -3.85 24.06 12.18
N VAL A 292 -3.00 24.57 13.07
CA VAL A 292 -1.69 23.97 13.38
C VAL A 292 -1.84 22.68 14.18
N LEU A 293 -2.77 22.60 15.13
CA LEU A 293 -3.05 21.39 15.92
C LEU A 293 -3.73 20.28 15.12
N ALA A 294 -4.34 20.60 13.97
CA ALA A 294 -4.84 19.58 13.04
C ALA A 294 -3.70 18.71 12.49
N GLN A 295 -2.48 19.25 12.44
CA GLN A 295 -1.27 18.56 11.94
C GLN A 295 -1.47 17.97 10.54
N ASP A 296 -2.35 18.60 9.77
CA ASP A 296 -2.76 18.14 8.47
C ASP A 296 -1.82 18.74 7.42
N PRO A 297 -1.07 17.91 6.66
CA PRO A 297 -0.14 18.41 5.66
C PRO A 297 -0.83 19.13 4.50
N PHE A 298 -2.15 19.01 4.36
CA PHE A 298 -2.95 19.76 3.41
C PHE A 298 -3.46 21.11 3.96
N CYS A 299 -3.37 21.39 5.26
CA CYS A 299 -3.93 22.60 5.86
C CYS A 299 -2.87 23.53 6.44
N SER A 300 -2.92 24.80 6.04
CA SER A 300 -2.08 25.86 6.64
C SER A 300 -2.88 27.11 6.92
N TRP A 301 -2.45 27.86 7.93
CA TRP A 301 -3.07 29.12 8.28
C TRP A 301 -2.61 30.22 7.32
N ASP A 302 -3.53 30.93 6.69
CA ASP A 302 -3.23 32.15 5.94
C ASP A 302 -3.29 33.38 6.85
N LEU A 303 -2.17 34.09 6.95
CA LEU A 303 -2.05 35.29 7.79
C LEU A 303 -2.84 36.48 7.25
N ILE A 304 -3.12 36.52 5.94
CA ILE A 304 -3.82 37.63 5.29
C ILE A 304 -5.33 37.48 5.48
N SER A 305 -5.91 36.37 5.00
CA SER A 305 -7.35 36.12 5.15
C SER A 305 -7.74 35.75 6.58
N LYS A 306 -6.78 35.37 7.43
CA LYS A 306 -7.02 34.85 8.79
C LYS A 306 -7.93 33.62 8.75
N THR A 307 -7.69 32.73 7.80
CA THR A 307 -8.42 31.46 7.65
C THR A 307 -7.46 30.31 7.46
N CYS A 308 -7.89 29.10 7.83
CA CYS A 308 -7.15 27.89 7.51
C CYS A 308 -7.56 27.42 6.11
N THR A 309 -6.59 27.22 5.22
CA THR A 309 -6.83 26.93 3.81
C THR A 309 -6.02 25.71 3.35
N ASN A 310 -6.44 25.14 2.22
CA ASN A 310 -5.72 24.08 1.49
C ASN A 310 -4.67 24.63 0.51
N ASN A 311 -4.55 25.95 0.36
CA ASN A 311 -3.61 26.58 -0.54
C ASN A 311 -2.40 27.10 0.23
N HIS A 312 -1.32 26.34 0.22
CA HIS A 312 -0.12 26.69 0.95
C HIS A 312 0.66 27.80 0.24
N THR A 313 0.74 28.98 0.86
CA THR A 313 1.84 29.90 0.58
C THR A 313 3.11 29.39 1.25
N LEU A 314 4.27 29.60 0.63
CA LEU A 314 5.55 29.18 1.20
C LEU A 314 5.73 29.71 2.63
N ASN A 315 6.07 28.82 3.56
CA ASN A 315 6.27 29.12 4.99
C ASN A 315 5.02 29.64 5.73
N ALA A 316 3.81 29.36 5.24
CA ALA A 316 2.58 29.57 5.99
C ALA A 316 2.64 28.84 7.36
N PRO A 317 2.05 29.39 8.44
CA PRO A 317 1.96 28.69 9.71
C PRO A 317 1.30 27.31 9.58
N GLN A 318 2.13 26.27 9.74
CA GLN A 318 1.78 24.85 9.74
C GLN A 318 2.88 24.09 10.50
N ASP A 319 2.51 23.03 11.22
CA ASP A 319 3.44 22.09 11.84
C ASP A 319 2.85 20.68 11.90
N VAL A 320 3.13 19.90 10.86
CA VAL A 320 2.64 18.52 10.68
C VAL A 320 3.25 17.55 11.72
N GLU A 321 4.50 17.78 12.13
CA GLU A 321 5.21 16.84 13.02
C GLU A 321 4.70 16.96 14.45
N ASN A 322 4.68 18.18 14.98
CA ASN A 322 4.55 18.44 16.42
C ASN A 322 3.36 19.33 16.79
N GLY A 323 2.74 20.01 15.82
CA GLY A 323 1.59 20.88 16.12
C GLY A 323 1.96 22.06 17.03
N ASN A 324 3.17 22.60 16.91
CA ASN A 324 3.68 23.66 17.78
C ASN A 324 3.01 25.02 17.49
N VAL A 325 1.87 25.25 18.13
CA VAL A 325 1.08 26.49 18.02
C VAL A 325 1.88 27.71 18.45
N MET A 326 2.63 27.62 19.55
CA MET A 326 3.38 28.76 20.08
C MET A 326 4.39 29.26 19.05
N GLN A 327 5.15 28.36 18.42
CA GLN A 327 6.12 28.77 17.42
C GLN A 327 5.48 29.29 16.14
N LYS A 328 4.39 28.66 15.67
CA LYS A 328 3.80 28.98 14.36
C LYS A 328 2.84 30.16 14.37
N CYS A 329 2.11 30.37 15.47
CA CYS A 329 1.07 31.39 15.57
C CYS A 329 1.50 32.67 16.31
N SER A 330 2.75 32.76 16.80
CA SER A 330 3.25 33.92 17.57
C SER A 330 3.17 35.27 16.85
N ASN A 331 3.18 35.30 15.51
CA ASN A 331 3.13 36.55 14.73
C ASN A 331 1.70 37.06 14.44
N SER A 332 0.68 36.48 15.07
CA SER A 332 -0.71 36.97 14.95
C SER A 332 -0.98 38.27 15.71
N PHE A 333 0.00 38.79 16.47
CA PHE A 333 -0.17 39.87 17.44
C PHE A 333 0.55 41.20 17.11
N THR A 334 1.20 41.36 15.96
CA THR A 334 1.76 42.66 15.58
C THR A 334 0.68 43.57 14.98
N LEU A 335 -0.01 44.31 15.86
CA LEU A 335 -0.71 45.55 15.48
C LEU A 335 0.26 46.47 14.72
N PRO A 336 -0.17 47.15 13.64
CA PRO A 336 0.63 48.21 13.06
C PRO A 336 0.81 49.28 14.12
N LYS A 337 2.07 49.57 14.50
CA LYS A 337 2.35 50.78 15.28
C LYS A 337 1.88 51.95 14.45
N GLY A 338 0.80 52.58 14.88
CA GLY A 338 0.33 53.84 14.34
C GLY A 338 1.49 54.84 14.36
N SER A 339 1.80 55.36 13.18
CA SER A 339 2.61 56.56 13.02
C SER A 339 1.92 57.70 13.76
N HIS A 340 2.41 58.03 14.96
CA HIS A 340 2.11 59.32 15.56
C HIS A 340 2.88 60.39 14.78
N LEU A 341 2.13 61.09 13.93
CA LEU A 341 2.42 62.47 13.59
C LEU A 341 2.23 63.32 14.85
N LEU A 342 3.30 63.99 15.27
CA LEU A 342 3.33 65.37 15.74
C LEU A 342 4.77 65.87 15.73
#